data_AF-A0A2E8IVK7-F1
#
_entry.id   AF-A0A2E8IVK7-F1
#
_cell.length_a   1.000
_cell.length_b   1.000
_cell.length_c   1.000
_cell.angle_alpha   90.00
_cell.angle_beta   90.00
_cell.angle_gamma   90.00
#
_symmetry.space_group_name_H-M   'P 1'
#
loop_
_entity.id
_entity.type
_entity.pdbx_description
1 polymer ?
#
loop_
_entity_poly.entity_id
_entity_poly.type
_entity_poly.pdbx_seq_one_letter_code
_entity_poly.pdbx_strand_id
1 'polypeptide(L)'
;MISKQFLKLTSFALFFGLFIWAQVGTLQAQQGNTALDYNEWETTAEMVEEALLDGTVSELFLITLRDEIAERRAEFQLAQNVNETRLKNLSDQLVSLGEKPEEGTEAIEISERRNQLVNQIDSLMVPRIRALEAFKRADGLIGEIDIFLRAQKTDNLLQIEKTPLD
;
A
#
# COMPACT_ATOMS: atom_id res chain seq x y z
N MET A 1 68.05 25.40 12.82
CA MET A 1 68.42 24.19 13.58
C MET A 1 67.16 23.33 13.72
N ILE A 2 66.91 22.43 12.78
CA ILE A 2 67.36 21.01 12.78
C ILE A 2 66.61 20.19 13.84
N SER A 3 65.54 19.57 13.33
CA SER A 3 65.01 18.25 13.62
C SER A 3 65.87 17.35 14.52
N LYS A 4 65.23 16.77 15.54
CA LYS A 4 65.42 15.35 15.90
C LYS A 4 64.08 14.71 16.18
N GLN A 5 63.58 13.99 15.17
CA GLN A 5 62.62 12.92 15.31
C GLN A 5 63.22 11.75 16.10
N PHE A 6 62.34 11.00 16.77
CA PHE A 6 62.18 9.55 16.72
C PHE A 6 62.02 8.89 18.09
N LEU A 7 61.02 8.00 18.11
CA LEU A 7 60.93 6.81 18.96
C LEU A 7 60.35 7.01 20.36
N LYS A 8 59.02 6.97 20.48
CA LYS A 8 58.28 5.87 21.14
C LYS A 8 56.85 5.79 20.59
N LEU A 9 56.74 5.18 19.41
CA LEU A 9 55.50 4.67 18.86
C LEU A 9 55.33 3.24 19.37
N THR A 10 54.51 3.04 20.40
CA THR A 10 53.73 1.82 20.69
C THR A 10 53.08 1.98 22.08
N SER A 11 51.81 1.60 22.18
CA SER A 11 50.96 1.71 23.39
C SER A 11 50.41 3.13 23.60
N PHE A 12 49.25 3.49 23.06
CA PHE A 12 47.98 2.94 23.49
C PHE A 12 46.94 3.09 22.36
N ALA A 13 47.10 2.28 21.31
CA ALA A 13 46.07 2.00 20.31
C ALA A 13 44.97 1.10 20.90
N LEU A 14 44.43 1.49 22.05
CA LEU A 14 43.43 0.75 22.84
C LEU A 14 42.38 1.69 23.46
N PHE A 15 42.13 2.85 22.85
CA PHE A 15 40.95 3.69 23.13
C PHE A 15 40.15 4.02 21.85
N PHE A 16 40.30 3.21 20.79
CA PHE A 16 39.68 3.45 19.49
C PHE A 16 38.89 2.24 18.95
N GLY A 17 38.41 1.36 19.84
CA GLY A 17 37.87 0.05 19.45
C GLY A 17 36.54 -0.36 20.09
N LEU A 18 35.80 0.53 20.76
CA LEU A 18 34.56 0.12 21.46
C LEU A 18 33.50 1.20 21.59
N PHE A 19 33.29 2.00 20.53
CA PHE A 19 32.15 2.94 20.47
C PHE A 19 31.58 3.09 19.05
N ILE A 20 31.63 2.04 18.23
CA ILE A 20 30.98 1.97 16.92
C ILE A 20 30.26 0.62 16.79
N TRP A 21 29.34 0.31 17.70
CA TRP A 21 28.32 -0.75 17.56
C TRP A 21 27.07 -0.35 18.35
N ALA A 22 26.51 0.81 18.05
CA ALA A 22 25.17 1.19 18.50
C ALA A 22 24.51 2.12 17.47
N GLN A 23 24.64 1.75 16.20
CA GLN A 23 23.76 2.21 15.12
C GLN A 23 23.24 0.95 14.42
N VAL A 24 22.62 0.06 15.20
CA VAL A 24 21.67 -0.88 14.61
C VAL A 24 20.48 -0.01 14.25
N GLY A 25 20.35 0.26 12.95
CA GLY A 25 19.24 1.03 12.41
C GLY A 25 17.94 0.38 12.83
N THR A 26 17.23 1.02 13.75
CA THR A 26 15.77 0.93 13.75
C THR A 26 15.29 1.80 12.61
N LEU A 27 15.47 1.32 11.37
CA LEU A 27 14.41 1.47 10.39
C LEU A 27 13.27 0.60 10.93
N GLN A 28 12.58 1.10 11.95
CA GLN A 28 11.22 0.70 12.17
C GLN A 28 10.55 1.14 10.88
N ALA A 29 10.34 0.18 9.97
CA ALA A 29 9.30 0.31 8.97
C ALA A 29 8.10 0.82 9.73
N GLN A 30 7.78 2.09 9.52
CA GLN A 30 6.60 2.73 10.06
C GLN A 30 5.47 1.96 9.37
N GLN A 31 5.04 0.86 9.99
CA GLN A 31 4.08 -0.06 9.43
C GLN A 31 2.80 0.74 9.22
N GLY A 32 2.58 1.09 7.95
CA GLY A 32 1.44 1.72 7.32
C GLY A 32 0.27 2.04 8.24
N ASN A 33 0.38 3.16 8.94
CA ASN A 33 -0.75 3.82 9.58
C ASN A 33 -0.80 5.31 9.21
N THR A 34 -0.24 5.68 8.05
CA THR A 34 -0.79 6.81 7.31
C THR A 34 -2.18 6.38 6.88
N ALA A 35 -3.21 6.94 7.51
CA ALA A 35 -4.58 6.74 7.08
C ALA A 35 -4.64 7.12 5.59
N LEU A 36 -4.93 6.14 4.73
CA LEU A 36 -5.06 6.39 3.29
C LEU A 36 -6.17 7.41 3.08
N ASP A 37 -5.88 8.45 2.29
CA ASP A 37 -6.89 9.43 1.91
C ASP A 37 -7.76 8.85 0.79
N TYR A 38 -8.87 8.23 1.18
CA TYR A 38 -9.80 7.65 0.24
C TYR A 38 -10.64 8.69 -0.50
N ASN A 39 -10.69 9.95 -0.06
CA ASN A 39 -11.38 11.01 -0.80
C ASN A 39 -10.50 11.48 -1.96
N GLU A 40 -9.20 11.66 -1.69
CA GLU A 40 -8.21 11.93 -2.73
C GLU A 40 -8.19 10.81 -3.77
N TRP A 41 -8.18 9.54 -3.33
CA TRP A 41 -8.28 8.39 -4.23
C TRP A 41 -9.52 8.43 -5.12
N GLU A 42 -10.69 8.75 -4.56
CA GLU A 42 -11.93 8.82 -5.33
C GLU A 42 -11.82 9.86 -6.45
N THR A 43 -11.31 11.05 -6.12
CA THR A 43 -11.11 12.12 -7.11
C THR A 43 -10.12 11.71 -8.21
N THR A 44 -9.00 11.07 -7.87
CA THR A 44 -8.04 10.59 -8.87
C THR A 44 -8.66 9.52 -9.76
N ALA A 45 -9.41 8.59 -9.19
CA ALA A 45 -10.06 7.52 -9.95
C ALA A 45 -11.14 8.07 -10.91
N GLU A 46 -12.00 8.97 -10.44
CA GLU A 46 -13.01 9.65 -11.26
C GLU A 46 -12.36 10.44 -12.41
N MET A 47 -11.29 11.19 -12.12
CA MET A 47 -10.57 11.94 -13.15
C MET A 47 -10.01 11.03 -14.26
N VAL A 48 -9.50 9.86 -13.90
CA VAL A 48 -8.98 8.88 -14.88
C VAL A 48 -10.13 8.29 -15.71
N GLU A 49 -11.25 7.96 -15.08
CA GLU A 49 -12.43 7.44 -15.76
C GLU A 49 -12.99 8.46 -16.76
N GLU A 50 -13.13 9.73 -16.35
CA GLU A 50 -13.54 10.83 -17.23
C GLU A 50 -12.55 11.03 -18.37
N ALA A 51 -11.24 11.03 -18.08
CA ALA A 51 -10.19 11.13 -19.09
C ALA A 51 -10.29 10.01 -20.15
N LEU A 52 -10.50 8.76 -19.71
CA LEU A 52 -10.65 7.63 -20.63
C LEU A 52 -11.93 7.72 -21.46
N LEU A 53 -13.03 8.22 -20.90
CA LEU A 53 -14.29 8.43 -21.60
C LEU A 53 -14.20 9.54 -22.66
N ASP A 54 -13.54 10.66 -22.33
CA ASP A 54 -13.39 11.80 -23.23
C ASP A 54 -12.54 11.46 -24.45
N GLY A 55 -11.58 10.54 -24.30
CA GLY A 55 -10.78 10.00 -25.41
C GLY A 55 -9.85 11.00 -26.11
N THR A 56 -9.75 12.24 -25.64
CA THR A 56 -8.94 13.33 -26.23
C THR A 56 -7.66 13.63 -25.45
N VAL A 57 -7.33 12.78 -24.49
CA VAL A 57 -6.29 13.03 -23.49
C VAL A 57 -4.93 12.59 -24.00
N SER A 58 -3.91 13.43 -23.74
CA SER A 58 -2.55 13.16 -24.23
C SER A 58 -1.96 11.88 -23.63
N GLU A 59 -1.19 11.14 -24.43
CA GLU A 59 -0.45 9.94 -24.00
C GLU A 59 0.42 10.21 -22.76
N LEU A 60 1.17 11.31 -22.73
CA LEU A 60 2.04 11.66 -21.61
C LEU A 60 1.27 11.83 -20.29
N PHE A 61 0.09 12.45 -20.36
CA PHE A 61 -0.76 12.62 -19.17
C PHE A 61 -1.29 11.27 -18.68
N LEU A 62 -1.73 10.39 -19.57
CA LEU A 62 -2.20 9.05 -19.19
C LEU A 62 -1.09 8.18 -18.61
N ILE A 63 0.15 8.28 -19.11
CA ILE A 63 1.31 7.61 -18.52
C ILE A 63 1.55 8.12 -17.08
N THR A 64 1.45 9.44 -16.87
CA THR A 64 1.60 10.04 -15.55
C THR A 64 0.53 9.54 -14.58
N LEU A 65 -0.74 9.54 -15.00
CA LEU A 65 -1.85 9.01 -14.20
C LEU A 65 -1.68 7.52 -13.89
N ARG A 66 -1.20 6.73 -14.86
CA ARG A 66 -0.95 5.30 -14.67
C ARG A 66 0.07 5.05 -13.57
N ASP A 67 1.14 5.84 -13.52
CA ASP A 67 2.18 5.72 -12.50
C ASP A 67 1.62 6.09 -11.12
N GLU A 68 0.84 7.17 -11.02
CA GLU A 68 0.15 7.56 -9.79
C GLU A 68 -0.80 6.47 -9.28
N ILE A 69 -1.61 5.88 -10.16
CA ILE A 69 -2.52 4.78 -9.81
C ILE A 69 -1.73 3.54 -9.37
N ALA A 70 -0.58 3.27 -9.98
CA ALA A 70 0.27 2.14 -9.60
C ALA A 70 0.84 2.29 -8.18
N GLU A 71 1.21 3.52 -7.78
CA GLU A 71 1.62 3.82 -6.41
C GLU A 71 0.46 3.58 -5.42
N ARG A 72 -0.72 4.16 -5.69
CA ARG A 72 -1.92 3.94 -4.84
C ARG A 72 -2.31 2.46 -4.76
N ARG A 73 -2.22 1.72 -5.87
CA ARG A 73 -2.47 0.27 -5.88
C ARG A 73 -1.55 -0.47 -4.92
N ALA A 74 -0.27 -0.11 -4.86
CA ALA A 74 0.67 -0.72 -3.93
C ALA A 74 0.31 -0.39 -2.46
N GLU A 75 -0.12 0.83 -2.18
CA GLU A 75 -0.62 1.23 -0.85
C GLU A 75 -1.85 0.42 -0.43
N PHE A 76 -2.84 0.29 -1.32
CA PHE A 76 -4.03 -0.52 -1.05
C PHE A 76 -3.71 -2.00 -0.88
N GLN A 77 -2.70 -2.52 -1.58
CA GLN A 77 -2.21 -3.89 -1.38
C GLN A 77 -1.68 -4.10 0.04
N LEU A 78 -0.96 -3.12 0.59
CA LEU A 78 -0.46 -3.20 1.96
C LEU A 78 -1.60 -3.05 2.98
N ALA A 79 -2.53 -2.11 2.75
CA ALA A 79 -3.66 -1.84 3.64
C ALA A 79 -4.60 -3.03 3.82
N GLN A 80 -4.70 -3.91 2.82
CA GLN A 80 -5.47 -5.16 2.89
C GLN A 80 -4.96 -6.14 3.97
N ASN A 81 -3.70 -6.01 4.39
CA ASN A 81 -3.05 -6.96 5.30
C ASN A 81 -2.83 -6.37 6.71
N VAL A 82 -3.35 -5.17 6.97
CA VAL A 82 -3.24 -4.53 8.28
C VAL A 82 -4.09 -5.28 9.31
N ASN A 83 -3.60 -5.36 10.55
CA ASN A 83 -4.28 -5.99 11.69
C ASN A 83 -4.57 -7.50 11.55
N GLU A 84 -3.90 -8.23 10.64
CA GLU A 84 -4.12 -9.67 10.43
C GLU A 84 -4.06 -10.51 11.71
N THR A 85 -3.00 -10.36 12.50
CA THR A 85 -2.85 -11.10 13.77
C THR A 85 -3.95 -10.76 14.77
N ARG A 86 -4.33 -9.48 14.85
CA ARG A 86 -5.38 -9.01 15.76
C ARG A 86 -6.74 -9.57 15.36
N LEU A 87 -7.05 -9.52 14.06
CA LEU A 87 -8.26 -10.07 13.50
C LEU A 87 -8.33 -11.58 13.77
N LYS A 88 -7.25 -12.32 13.50
CA LYS A 88 -7.18 -13.76 13.79
C LYS A 88 -7.50 -14.05 15.26
N ASN A 89 -6.87 -13.34 16.19
CA ASN A 89 -7.09 -13.55 17.63
C ASN A 89 -8.52 -13.23 18.07
N LEU A 90 -9.18 -12.23 17.46
CA LEU A 90 -10.58 -11.90 17.76
C LEU A 90 -11.53 -12.94 17.16
N SER A 91 -11.27 -13.40 15.94
CA SER A 91 -12.04 -14.48 15.32
C SER A 91 -11.91 -15.79 16.09
N ASP A 92 -10.70 -16.16 16.54
CA ASP A 92 -10.47 -17.34 17.36
C ASP A 92 -11.26 -17.25 18.69
N GLN A 93 -11.31 -16.06 19.32
CA GLN A 93 -12.15 -15.83 20.50
C GLN A 93 -13.64 -15.97 20.18
N LEU A 94 -14.10 -15.44 19.05
CA LEU A 94 -15.50 -15.55 18.64
C LEU A 94 -15.88 -17.02 18.42
N VAL A 95 -15.01 -17.79 17.75
CA VAL A 95 -15.19 -19.24 17.55
C VAL A 95 -15.23 -19.99 18.89
N SER A 96 -14.42 -19.59 19.86
CA SER A 96 -14.39 -20.22 21.19
C SER A 96 -15.70 -20.04 21.99
N LEU A 97 -16.53 -19.03 21.64
CA LEU A 97 -17.87 -18.89 22.22
C LEU A 97 -18.88 -19.91 21.67
N GLY A 98 -18.49 -20.70 20.66
CA GLY A 98 -19.38 -21.59 19.94
C GLY A 98 -20.33 -20.86 18.99
N GLU A 99 -21.13 -21.63 18.27
CA GLU A 99 -22.18 -21.09 17.41
C GLU A 99 -23.31 -20.48 18.24
N LYS A 100 -24.03 -19.54 17.64
CA LYS A 100 -25.26 -19.03 18.26
C LYS A 100 -26.29 -20.17 18.27
N PRO A 101 -26.98 -20.43 19.40
CA PRO A 101 -28.01 -21.47 19.45
C PRO A 101 -29.09 -21.24 18.40
N GLU A 102 -29.41 -22.27 17.60
CA GLU A 102 -30.53 -22.24 16.64
C GLU A 102 -31.88 -22.19 17.36
N GLU A 103 -31.96 -22.88 18.50
CA GLU A 103 -33.10 -22.89 19.41
C GLU A 103 -32.65 -22.64 20.86
N GLY A 104 -33.49 -21.96 21.65
CA GLY A 104 -33.19 -21.60 23.03
C GLY A 104 -32.56 -20.21 23.21
N THR A 105 -32.14 -19.90 24.44
CA THR A 105 -31.58 -18.59 24.81
C THR A 105 -30.12 -18.74 25.22
N GLU A 106 -29.24 -18.00 24.56
CA GLU A 106 -27.83 -17.85 24.95
C GLU A 106 -27.76 -17.10 26.30
N ALA A 107 -26.80 -17.46 27.16
CA ALA A 107 -26.58 -16.70 28.40
C ALA A 107 -26.26 -15.23 28.06
N ILE A 108 -26.85 -14.28 28.80
CA ILE A 108 -26.74 -12.84 28.52
C ILE A 108 -25.27 -12.42 28.36
N GLU A 109 -24.40 -12.84 29.28
CA GLU A 109 -22.97 -12.51 29.25
C GLU A 109 -22.25 -13.02 27.98
N ILE A 110 -22.61 -14.21 27.49
CA ILE A 110 -22.04 -14.77 26.26
C ILE A 110 -22.51 -13.98 25.04
N SER A 111 -23.79 -13.62 25.02
CA SER A 111 -24.36 -12.82 23.93
C SER A 111 -23.74 -11.42 23.86
N GLU A 112 -23.56 -10.76 25.00
CA GLU A 112 -22.86 -9.48 25.11
C GLU A 112 -21.41 -9.60 24.64
N ARG A 113 -20.70 -10.64 25.08
CA ARG A 113 -19.32 -10.88 24.66
C ARG A 113 -19.21 -11.12 23.15
N ARG A 114 -20.14 -11.88 22.57
CA ARG A 114 -20.22 -12.13 21.12
C ARG A 114 -20.37 -10.82 20.36
N ASN A 115 -21.32 -9.97 20.76
CA ASN A 115 -21.55 -8.68 20.12
C ASN A 115 -20.31 -7.77 20.21
N GLN A 116 -19.62 -7.75 21.35
CA GLN A 116 -18.38 -6.99 21.51
C GLN A 116 -17.28 -7.47 20.55
N LEU A 117 -17.10 -8.78 20.39
CA LEU A 117 -16.10 -9.36 19.50
C LEU A 117 -16.43 -9.07 18.03
N VAL A 118 -17.69 -9.23 17.63
CA VAL A 118 -18.17 -8.91 16.28
C VAL A 118 -17.90 -7.45 15.94
N ASN A 119 -18.29 -6.52 16.84
CA ASN A 119 -18.03 -5.09 16.62
C ASN A 119 -16.53 -4.77 16.46
N GLN A 120 -15.66 -5.43 17.23
CA GLN A 120 -14.22 -5.25 17.10
C GLN A 120 -13.69 -5.83 15.78
N ILE A 121 -14.15 -7.01 15.37
CA ILE A 121 -13.81 -7.63 14.09
C ILE A 121 -14.23 -6.71 12.94
N ASP A 122 -15.47 -6.22 12.95
CA ASP A 122 -16.01 -5.35 11.91
C ASP A 122 -15.20 -4.05 11.79
N SER A 123 -14.83 -3.44 12.92
CA SER A 123 -14.00 -2.22 12.93
C SER A 123 -12.64 -2.40 12.24
N LEU A 124 -12.11 -3.63 12.22
CA LEU A 124 -10.85 -3.98 11.56
C LEU A 124 -11.07 -4.50 10.12
N MET A 125 -12.21 -5.11 9.83
CA MET A 125 -12.54 -5.65 8.51
C MET A 125 -12.94 -4.56 7.52
N VAL A 126 -13.75 -3.58 7.96
CA VAL A 126 -14.21 -2.47 7.11
C VAL A 126 -13.07 -1.79 6.34
N PRO A 127 -11.96 -1.33 6.98
CA PRO A 127 -10.87 -0.71 6.23
C PRO A 127 -10.15 -1.67 5.28
N ARG A 128 -10.08 -2.98 5.59
CA ARG A 128 -9.47 -3.99 4.71
C ARG A 128 -10.31 -4.22 3.45
N ILE A 129 -11.63 -4.26 3.59
CA ILE A 129 -12.57 -4.38 2.48
C ILE A 129 -12.48 -3.14 1.58
N ARG A 130 -12.44 -1.94 2.18
CA ARG A 130 -12.27 -0.70 1.43
C ARG A 130 -10.95 -0.66 0.65
N ALA A 131 -9.86 -1.13 1.26
CA ALA A 131 -8.58 -1.26 0.58
C ALA A 131 -8.62 -2.28 -0.58
N LEU A 132 -9.31 -3.41 -0.40
CA LEU A 132 -9.51 -4.40 -1.47
C LEU A 132 -10.28 -3.81 -2.65
N GLU A 133 -11.38 -3.09 -2.39
CA GLU A 133 -12.16 -2.41 -3.42
C GLU A 133 -11.30 -1.41 -4.20
N ALA A 134 -10.59 -0.53 -3.50
CA ALA A 134 -9.72 0.47 -4.12
C ALA A 134 -8.58 -0.17 -4.92
N PHE A 135 -7.98 -1.25 -4.41
CA PHE A 135 -6.98 -2.05 -5.15
C PHE A 135 -7.55 -2.59 -6.46
N LYS A 136 -8.78 -3.12 -6.45
CA LYS A 136 -9.42 -3.67 -7.65
C LYS A 136 -9.75 -2.59 -8.67
N ARG A 137 -10.23 -1.43 -8.22
CA ARG A 137 -10.46 -0.27 -9.11
C ARG A 137 -9.15 0.20 -9.73
N ALA A 138 -8.08 0.37 -8.94
CA ALA A 138 -6.76 0.75 -9.44
C ALA A 138 -6.20 -0.25 -10.47
N ASP A 139 -6.36 -1.55 -10.23
CA ASP A 139 -5.96 -2.61 -11.17
C ASP A 139 -6.73 -2.53 -12.50
N GLY A 140 -8.04 -2.26 -12.43
CA GLY A 140 -8.89 -2.04 -13.59
C GLY A 140 -8.46 -0.83 -14.41
N LEU A 141 -8.30 0.33 -13.75
CA LEU A 141 -7.92 1.59 -14.42
C LEU A 141 -6.56 1.50 -15.12
N ILE A 142 -5.57 0.85 -14.50
CA ILE A 142 -4.27 0.60 -15.15
C ILE A 142 -4.47 -0.21 -16.44
N GLY A 143 -5.30 -1.25 -16.39
CA GLY A 143 -5.61 -2.08 -17.56
C GLY A 143 -6.31 -1.30 -18.67
N GLU A 144 -7.24 -0.42 -18.33
CA GLU A 144 -7.94 0.44 -19.28
C GLU A 144 -7.00 1.47 -19.93
N ILE A 145 -6.15 2.13 -19.14
CA ILE A 145 -5.10 3.03 -19.66
C ILE A 145 -4.18 2.27 -20.63
N ASP A 146 -3.74 1.06 -20.27
CA ASP A 146 -2.85 0.24 -21.11
C ASP A 146 -3.51 -0.18 -22.44
N ILE A 147 -4.83 -0.37 -22.45
CA ILE A 147 -5.58 -0.62 -23.68
C ILE A 147 -5.66 0.65 -24.53
N PHE A 148 -6.01 1.78 -23.91
CA PHE A 148 -6.18 3.06 -24.60
C PHE A 148 -4.88 3.55 -25.24
N LEU A 149 -3.75 3.49 -24.51
CA LEU A 149 -2.43 3.86 -25.03
C LEU A 149 -2.02 2.99 -26.22
N ARG A 150 -2.30 1.68 -26.19
CA ARG A 150 -2.02 0.79 -27.32
C ARG A 150 -2.87 1.12 -28.55
N ALA A 151 -4.13 1.51 -28.35
CA ALA A 151 -5.01 1.93 -29.43
C ALA A 151 -4.49 3.21 -30.11
N GLN A 152 -4.20 4.26 -29.33
CA GLN A 152 -3.63 5.51 -29.85
C GLN A 152 -2.33 5.28 -30.62
N LYS A 153 -1.43 4.45 -30.08
CA LYS A 153 -0.16 4.14 -30.73
C LYS A 153 -0.37 3.44 -32.08
N THR A 154 -1.36 2.55 -32.18
CA THR A 154 -1.71 1.87 -33.43
C THR A 154 -2.25 2.87 -34.46
N ASP A 155 -3.15 3.77 -34.05
CA ASP A 155 -3.72 4.79 -34.93
C ASP A 155 -2.66 5.76 -35.45
N ASN A 156 -1.74 6.19 -34.59
CA ASN A 156 -0.63 7.07 -34.98
C ASN A 156 0.29 6.41 -36.01
N LEU A 157 0.60 5.11 -35.87
CA LEU A 157 1.38 4.36 -36.85
C LEU A 157 0.67 4.29 -38.21
N LEU A 158 -0.64 4.01 -38.21
CA LEU A 158 -1.45 3.95 -39.44
C LEU A 158 -1.59 5.31 -40.14
N GLN A 159 -1.54 6.42 -39.39
CA GLN A 159 -1.54 7.78 -39.97
C GLN A 159 -0.20 8.12 -40.63
N ILE A 160 0.92 7.70 -40.03
CA ILE A 160 2.26 7.90 -40.60
C ILE A 160 2.39 7.15 -41.93
N GLU A 161 1.93 5.89 -42.03
CA GLU A 161 1.96 5.11 -43.28
C GLU A 161 1.17 5.74 -44.43
N LYS A 162 0.12 6.51 -44.13
CA LYS A 162 -0.70 7.21 -45.13
C LYS A 162 -0.09 8.53 -45.60
N THR A 163 0.96 9.02 -44.94
CA THR A 163 1.64 10.25 -45.32
C THR A 163 2.85 9.86 -46.19
N PRO A 164 2.89 10.23 -47.49
CA PRO A 164 4.02 9.89 -48.33
C PRO A 164 5.29 10.54 -47.79
N LEU A 165 6.42 9.85 -47.93
CA LEU A 165 7.72 10.52 -47.89
C LEU A 165 7.80 11.41 -49.13
N ASP A 166 7.53 12.70 -48.98
CA ASP A 166 7.88 13.74 -49.97
C ASP A 166 9.41 13.95 -50.01
#